data_AF-A0A956YZD1-F1
#
_entry.id   AF-A0A956YZD1-F1
#
_cell.length_a   1.000
_cell.length_b   1.000
_cell.length_c   1.000
_cell.angle_alpha   90.00
_cell.angle_beta   90.00
_cell.angle_gamma   90.00
#
_symmetry.space_group_name_H-M   'P 1'
#
loop_
_entity.id
_entity.type
_entity.pdbx_description
1 polymer ?
#
loop_
_entity_poly.entity_id
_entity_poly.type
_entity_poly.pdbx_seq_one_letter_code
_entity_poly.pdbx_strand_id
1 'polypeptide(L)'
;MNRVRLSPWHITLAVLLIYLLIVFASAGFDAKIFATIDPCFAACDNPGACDPTRIGSYDGQFAYYIARDPAGAAQCLDVPAYRYQRILLPLLGRTLALGVTDWLPLTMIAVNLVVHVVATALLTGILQDQRANRWFALVYGLFAGLVMAVRLNTPEPLSVGLVVVALWFWR
;
A
#
# COMPACT_ATOMS: atom_id res chain seq x y z
N MET A 1 17.61 -22.10 23.32
CA MET A 1 17.67 -21.54 21.95
C MET A 1 16.29 -21.63 21.31
N ASN A 2 15.54 -20.52 21.24
CA ASN A 2 14.25 -20.48 20.56
C ASN A 2 14.47 -20.70 19.05
N ARG A 3 14.09 -21.87 18.53
CA ARG A 3 13.99 -22.06 17.07
C ARG A 3 12.91 -21.11 16.56
N VAL A 4 13.29 -20.15 15.72
CA VAL A 4 12.34 -19.33 14.97
C VAL A 4 11.47 -20.30 14.17
N ARG A 5 10.21 -20.47 14.59
CA ARG A 5 9.26 -21.31 13.86
C ARG A 5 8.76 -20.50 12.67
N LEU A 6 9.03 -20.99 11.47
CA LEU A 6 8.50 -20.41 10.23
C LEU A 6 6.98 -20.21 10.36
N SER A 7 6.50 -19.04 9.96
CA SER A 7 5.11 -18.59 10.08
C SER A 7 4.70 -17.91 8.77
N PRO A 8 3.41 -17.95 8.36
CA PRO A 8 2.93 -17.39 7.09
C PRO A 8 3.44 -15.98 6.79
N TRP A 9 3.43 -15.09 7.78
CA TRP A 9 3.86 -13.70 7.61
C TRP A 9 5.33 -13.56 7.19
N HIS A 10 6.21 -14.48 7.57
CA HIS A 10 7.61 -14.46 7.12
C HIS A 10 7.71 -14.68 5.62
N ILE A 11 6.89 -15.60 5.08
CA ILE A 11 6.84 -15.88 3.64
C ILE A 11 6.27 -14.67 2.92
N THR A 12 5.16 -14.11 3.41
CA THR A 12 4.56 -12.89 2.85
C THR A 12 5.55 -11.73 2.83
N LEU A 13 6.25 -11.48 3.94
CA LEU A 13 7.27 -10.44 4.02
C LEU A 13 8.40 -10.69 3.01
N ALA A 14 8.96 -11.91 2.96
CA ALA A 14 10.05 -12.24 2.06
C ALA A 14 9.65 -12.05 0.59
N VAL A 15 8.47 -12.55 0.19
CA VAL A 15 7.95 -12.40 -1.17
C VAL A 15 7.75 -10.94 -1.53
N LEU A 16 7.14 -10.14 -0.63
CA LEU A 16 6.92 -8.72 -0.87
C LEU A 16 8.22 -7.92 -0.95
N LEU A 17 9.17 -8.17 -0.05
CA LEU A 17 10.47 -7.50 -0.09
C LEU A 17 11.22 -7.81 -1.39
N ILE A 18 11.25 -9.08 -1.81
CA ILE A 18 11.87 -9.48 -3.08
C ILE A 18 11.16 -8.80 -4.25
N TYR A 19 9.83 -8.85 -4.29
CA TYR A 19 9.05 -8.23 -5.36
C TYR A 19 9.26 -6.72 -5.45
N LEU A 20 9.16 -6.01 -4.31
CA LEU A 20 9.37 -4.57 -4.24
C LEU A 20 10.82 -4.20 -4.62
N LEU A 21 11.81 -4.99 -4.19
CA LEU A 21 13.21 -4.77 -4.55
C LEU A 21 13.45 -4.93 -6.05
N ILE A 22 12.87 -5.97 -6.67
CA ILE A 22 12.95 -6.18 -8.13
C ILE A 22 12.35 -4.97 -8.87
N VAL A 23 11.16 -4.51 -8.45
CA VAL A 23 10.51 -3.34 -9.05
C VAL A 23 11.36 -2.08 -8.86
N PHE A 24 11.89 -1.86 -7.66
CA PHE A 24 12.70 -0.69 -7.35
C PHE A 24 13.99 -0.65 -8.16
N ALA A 25 14.69 -1.79 -8.24
CA ALA A 25 15.91 -1.94 -9.03
C ALA A 25 15.64 -1.78 -10.53
N SER A 26 14.50 -2.29 -11.03
CA SER A 26 14.12 -2.15 -12.45
C SER A 26 13.88 -0.69 -12.86
N ALA A 27 13.60 0.19 -11.90
CA ALA A 27 13.41 1.62 -12.11
C ALA A 27 14.67 2.45 -11.78
N GLY A 28 15.84 1.84 -11.65
CA GLY A 28 17.07 2.55 -11.31
C GLY A 28 17.04 3.18 -9.91
N PHE A 29 16.29 2.60 -8.98
CA PHE A 29 16.07 3.11 -7.63
C PHE A 29 15.34 4.47 -7.56
N ASP A 30 14.51 4.80 -8.57
CA ASP A 30 13.54 5.90 -8.46
C ASP A 30 12.26 5.42 -7.73
N ALA A 31 12.01 5.97 -6.54
CA ALA A 31 10.87 5.60 -5.71
C ALA A 31 9.52 5.95 -6.35
N LYS A 32 9.48 6.89 -7.32
CA LYS A 32 8.26 7.28 -8.02
C LYS A 32 7.62 6.15 -8.81
N ILE A 33 8.38 5.08 -9.11
CA ILE A 33 7.83 3.87 -9.73
C ILE A 33 6.66 3.27 -8.95
N PHE A 34 6.65 3.44 -7.62
CA PHE A 34 5.60 2.93 -6.74
C PHE A 34 4.35 3.81 -6.72
N ALA A 35 4.50 5.12 -7.00
CA ALA A 35 3.36 6.02 -7.13
C ALA A 35 2.68 5.91 -8.51
N THR A 36 3.35 5.30 -9.50
CA THR A 36 2.85 5.12 -10.88
C THR A 36 2.21 6.38 -11.45
N ILE A 37 2.93 7.51 -11.36
CA ILE A 37 2.42 8.80 -11.82
C ILE A 37 2.23 8.74 -13.34
N ASP A 38 0.97 8.74 -13.79
CA ASP A 38 0.64 8.81 -15.20
C ASP A 38 1.00 10.20 -15.76
N PRO A 39 1.62 10.27 -16.95
CA PRO A 39 1.98 11.54 -17.60
C PRO A 39 0.81 12.54 -17.73
N CYS A 40 -0.42 12.05 -17.87
CA CYS A 40 -1.61 12.90 -17.96
C CYS A 40 -1.87 13.64 -16.65
N PHE A 41 -1.69 12.96 -15.51
CA PHE A 41 -1.86 13.55 -14.18
C PHE A 41 -0.60 14.25 -13.68
N ALA A 42 0.56 14.06 -14.32
CA ALA A 42 1.83 14.69 -13.95
C ALA A 42 1.80 16.22 -14.03
N ALA A 43 1.03 16.78 -14.98
CA ALA A 43 0.94 18.21 -15.22
C ALA A 43 0.06 18.97 -14.22
N CYS A 44 -0.85 18.29 -13.50
CA CYS A 44 -1.74 18.91 -12.51
C CYS A 44 -2.56 20.11 -13.04
N ASP A 45 -2.96 20.09 -14.32
CA ASP A 45 -3.64 21.22 -14.98
C ASP A 45 -5.12 20.91 -15.32
N ASN A 46 -5.38 19.76 -15.95
CA ASN A 46 -6.74 19.33 -16.28
C ASN A 46 -6.94 17.80 -16.11
N PRO A 47 -6.96 17.30 -14.86
CA PRO A 47 -7.08 15.87 -14.59
C PRO A 47 -8.41 15.26 -15.08
N GLY A 48 -9.46 16.08 -15.24
CA GLY A 48 -10.76 15.63 -15.77
C GLY A 48 -10.76 15.32 -17.27
N ALA A 49 -9.74 15.77 -18.02
CA ALA A 49 -9.54 15.40 -19.42
C ALA A 49 -8.75 14.08 -19.60
N CYS A 50 -8.19 13.53 -18.50
CA CYS A 50 -7.46 12.28 -18.53
C CYS A 50 -8.42 11.10 -18.59
N ASP A 51 -8.15 10.15 -19.48
CA ASP A 51 -8.90 8.90 -19.55
C ASP A 51 -8.60 8.03 -18.31
N PRO A 52 -9.57 7.84 -17.39
CA PRO A 52 -9.36 7.03 -16.20
C PRO A 52 -9.25 5.53 -16.51
N THR A 53 -9.62 5.10 -17.72
CA THR A 53 -9.53 3.70 -18.16
C THR A 53 -8.17 3.37 -18.80
N ARG A 54 -7.28 4.35 -18.90
CA ARG A 54 -5.95 4.16 -19.45
C ARG A 54 -5.18 3.10 -18.66
N ILE A 55 -4.77 2.05 -19.36
CA ILE A 55 -3.96 0.95 -18.81
C ILE A 55 -2.68 1.54 -18.21
N GLY A 56 -2.44 1.27 -16.92
CA GLY A 56 -1.25 1.70 -16.19
C GLY A 56 -1.46 2.88 -15.24
N SER A 57 -2.64 3.53 -15.27
CA SER A 57 -3.03 4.52 -14.27
C SER A 57 -3.65 3.83 -13.06
N TYR A 58 -3.17 4.16 -11.85
CA TYR A 58 -3.65 3.57 -10.60
C TYR A 58 -3.84 4.62 -9.50
N ASP A 59 -4.67 4.29 -8.52
CA ASP A 59 -5.07 5.18 -7.43
C ASP A 59 -3.91 5.70 -6.56
N GLY A 60 -2.75 5.02 -6.56
CA GLY A 60 -1.59 5.39 -5.75
C GLY A 60 -1.02 6.78 -6.06
N GLN A 61 -1.13 7.23 -7.32
CA GLN A 61 -0.67 8.57 -7.71
C GLN A 61 -1.48 9.67 -7.01
N PHE A 62 -2.77 9.45 -6.78
CA PHE A 62 -3.65 10.39 -6.12
C PHE A 62 -3.33 10.47 -4.62
N ALA A 63 -3.07 9.32 -4.01
CA ALA A 63 -2.57 9.28 -2.64
C ALA A 63 -1.20 9.99 -2.54
N TYR A 64 -0.29 9.78 -3.50
CA TYR A 64 0.97 10.53 -3.54
C TYR A 64 0.76 12.05 -3.63
N TYR A 65 -0.15 12.53 -4.49
CA TYR A 65 -0.42 13.97 -4.60
C TYR A 65 -0.99 14.56 -3.32
N ILE A 66 -1.96 13.88 -2.68
CA ILE A 66 -2.50 14.30 -1.37
C ILE A 66 -1.39 14.30 -0.31
N ALA A 67 -0.49 13.31 -0.31
CA ALA A 67 0.61 13.25 0.65
C ALA A 67 1.63 14.39 0.42
N ARG A 68 1.89 14.74 -0.84
CA ARG A 68 2.81 15.82 -1.24
C ARG A 68 2.26 17.20 -0.87
N ASP A 69 0.99 17.46 -1.19
CA ASP A 69 0.34 18.76 -0.97
C ASP A 69 -1.14 18.56 -0.59
N PRO A 70 -1.46 18.33 0.70
CA PRO A 70 -2.83 18.03 1.13
C PRO A 70 -3.85 19.14 0.83
N ALA A 71 -3.40 20.40 0.69
CA ALA A 71 -4.28 21.53 0.45
C ALA A 71 -4.41 21.86 -1.05
N GLY A 72 -3.33 21.69 -1.82
CA GLY A 72 -3.30 22.02 -3.25
C GLY A 72 -3.42 20.82 -4.19
N ALA A 73 -3.53 19.58 -3.68
CA ALA A 73 -3.57 18.40 -4.54
C ALA A 73 -4.77 18.34 -5.48
N ALA A 74 -5.87 19.06 -5.22
CA ALA A 74 -7.13 18.94 -5.97
C ALA A 74 -6.96 19.06 -7.50
N GLN A 75 -6.08 19.93 -7.97
CA GLN A 75 -5.75 20.12 -9.39
C GLN A 75 -5.01 18.92 -10.04
N CYS A 76 -4.52 17.97 -9.24
CA CYS A 76 -3.86 16.75 -9.68
C CYS A 76 -4.76 15.50 -9.56
N LEU A 77 -6.01 15.64 -9.08
CA LEU A 77 -6.91 14.51 -8.81
C LEU A 77 -8.01 14.44 -9.86
N ASP A 78 -8.34 13.23 -10.30
CA ASP A 78 -9.47 12.96 -11.20
C ASP A 78 -10.82 13.39 -10.60
N VAL A 79 -11.10 12.95 -9.37
CA VAL A 79 -12.34 13.23 -8.64
C VAL A 79 -11.98 13.65 -7.20
N PRO A 80 -11.59 14.93 -6.98
CA PRO A 80 -11.03 15.38 -5.70
C PRO A 80 -11.89 15.00 -4.48
N ALA A 81 -13.20 15.26 -4.53
CA ALA A 81 -14.11 14.99 -3.43
C ALA A 81 -14.15 13.50 -3.02
N TYR A 82 -13.96 12.59 -3.97
CA TYR A 82 -13.88 11.15 -3.70
C TYR A 82 -12.51 10.76 -3.15
N ARG A 83 -11.43 11.29 -3.74
CA ARG A 83 -10.05 10.97 -3.33
C ARG A 83 -9.74 11.44 -1.90
N TYR A 84 -10.27 12.59 -1.50
CA TYR A 84 -10.12 13.10 -0.12
C TYR A 84 -10.91 12.30 0.93
N GLN A 85 -11.74 11.33 0.56
CA GLN A 85 -12.34 10.40 1.54
C GLN A 85 -11.35 9.31 2.01
N ARG A 86 -10.18 9.20 1.37
CA ARG A 86 -9.18 8.14 1.61
C ARG A 86 -7.86 8.70 2.14
N ILE A 87 -7.92 9.68 3.06
CA ILE A 87 -6.76 10.45 3.52
C ILE A 87 -5.79 9.70 4.44
N LEU A 88 -6.16 8.54 4.98
CA LEU A 88 -5.35 7.93 6.03
C LEU A 88 -3.96 7.49 5.53
N LEU A 89 -3.89 6.78 4.40
CA LEU A 89 -2.61 6.39 3.81
C LEU A 89 -1.72 7.60 3.46
N PRO A 90 -2.19 8.63 2.73
CA PRO A 90 -1.34 9.77 2.40
C PRO A 90 -0.93 10.58 3.62
N LEU A 91 -1.77 10.67 4.66
CA LEU A 91 -1.42 11.32 5.92
C LEU A 91 -0.28 10.58 6.62
N LEU A 92 -0.37 9.24 6.75
CA LEU A 92 0.67 8.41 7.36
C LEU A 92 1.98 8.45 6.55
N GLY A 93 1.90 8.40 5.22
CA GLY A 93 3.08 8.56 4.37
C GLY A 93 3.75 9.91 4.59
N ARG A 94 2.98 11.00 4.58
CA ARG A 94 3.48 12.36 4.80
C ARG A 94 4.16 12.51 6.17
N THR A 95 3.55 12.00 7.24
CA THR A 95 4.13 12.11 8.59
C THR A 95 5.44 11.34 8.70
N LEU A 96 5.52 10.15 8.09
CA LEU A 96 6.72 9.31 8.08
C LEU A 96 7.82 9.83 7.13
N ALA A 97 7.46 10.61 6.12
CA ALA A 97 8.43 11.25 5.22
C ALA A 97 9.17 12.43 5.86
N LEU A 98 8.70 12.92 7.02
CA LEU A 98 9.35 13.99 7.79
C LEU A 98 9.66 15.24 6.95
N GLY A 99 8.78 15.56 6.00
CA GLY A 99 8.92 16.71 5.10
C GLY A 99 9.78 16.46 3.85
N VAL A 100 10.42 15.30 3.70
CA VAL A 100 11.22 14.96 2.52
C VAL A 100 10.32 14.37 1.43
N THR A 101 10.04 15.16 0.37
CA THR A 101 9.12 14.76 -0.71
C THR A 101 9.55 13.47 -1.43
N ASP A 102 10.85 13.27 -1.64
CA ASP A 102 11.39 12.09 -2.31
C ASP A 102 11.15 10.78 -1.52
N TRP A 103 10.91 10.88 -0.21
CA TRP A 103 10.62 9.72 0.63
C TRP A 103 9.14 9.35 0.64
N LEU A 104 8.24 10.20 0.13
CA LEU A 104 6.79 9.95 0.16
C LEU A 104 6.40 8.60 -0.46
N PRO A 105 6.89 8.21 -1.66
CA PRO A 105 6.50 6.92 -2.22
C PRO A 105 6.98 5.75 -1.37
N LEU A 106 8.19 5.83 -0.78
CA LEU A 106 8.75 4.75 0.06
C LEU A 106 8.05 4.63 1.40
N THR A 107 7.70 5.76 2.03
CA THR A 107 7.01 5.77 3.31
C THR A 107 5.59 5.21 3.19
N MET A 108 4.89 5.51 2.11
CA MET A 108 3.59 4.89 1.80
C MET A 108 3.72 3.38 1.56
N ILE A 109 4.75 2.94 0.82
CA ILE A 109 5.05 1.51 0.64
C ILE A 109 5.30 0.86 2.01
N ALA A 110 6.08 1.51 2.88
CA ALA A 110 6.39 1.00 4.21
C ALA A 110 5.11 0.82 5.04
N VAL A 111 4.19 1.79 5.04
CA VAL A 111 2.89 1.68 5.73
C VAL A 111 2.10 0.48 5.21
N ASN A 112 1.92 0.38 3.89
CA ASN A 112 1.16 -0.70 3.27
C ASN A 112 1.81 -2.08 3.53
N LEU A 113 3.14 -2.17 3.41
CA LEU A 113 3.90 -3.39 3.67
C LEU A 113 3.76 -3.84 5.13
N VAL A 114 3.98 -2.92 6.08
CA VAL A 114 3.89 -3.21 7.52
C VAL A 114 2.49 -3.69 7.87
N VAL A 115 1.47 -2.94 7.46
CA VAL A 115 0.08 -3.30 7.78
C VAL A 115 -0.32 -4.63 7.16
N HIS A 116 0.07 -4.90 5.90
CA HIS A 116 -0.24 -6.16 5.23
C HIS A 116 0.44 -7.37 5.87
N VAL A 117 1.72 -7.24 6.26
CA VAL A 117 2.47 -8.30 6.95
C VAL A 117 1.94 -8.52 8.36
N VAL A 118 1.67 -7.45 9.11
CA VAL A 118 1.05 -7.53 10.44
C VAL A 118 -0.31 -8.20 10.36
N ALA A 119 -1.17 -7.79 9.43
CA ALA A 119 -2.48 -8.42 9.22
C ALA A 119 -2.35 -9.92 8.91
N THR A 120 -1.36 -10.32 8.09
CA THR A 120 -1.09 -11.75 7.84
C THR A 120 -0.69 -12.50 9.12
N ALA A 121 0.09 -11.86 10.01
CA ALA A 121 0.48 -12.44 11.30
C ALA A 121 -0.73 -12.56 12.26
N LEU A 122 -1.59 -11.55 12.30
CA LEU A 122 -2.82 -11.58 13.11
C LEU A 122 -3.80 -12.64 12.61
N LEU A 123 -4.01 -12.75 11.29
CA LEU A 123 -4.81 -13.82 10.69
C LEU A 123 -4.27 -15.21 11.03
N THR A 124 -2.95 -15.37 11.10
CA THR A 124 -2.33 -16.63 11.52
C THR A 124 -2.81 -17.03 12.91
N GLY A 125 -2.86 -16.10 13.87
CA GLY A 125 -3.34 -16.40 15.22
C GLY A 125 -4.86 -16.58 15.30
N ILE A 126 -5.66 -15.80 14.55
CA ILE A 126 -7.12 -15.99 14.45
C ILE A 126 -7.45 -17.40 13.97
N LEU A 127 -6.77 -17.88 12.92
CA LEU A 127 -6.96 -19.22 12.39
C LEU A 127 -6.58 -20.30 13.41
N GLN A 128 -5.53 -20.07 14.21
CA GLN A 128 -5.11 -21.00 15.25
C GLN A 128 -6.14 -21.12 16.37
N ASP A 129 -6.75 -20.02 16.81
CA ASP A 129 -7.81 -20.04 17.81
C ASP A 129 -9.03 -20.85 17.33
N GLN A 130 -9.35 -20.71 16.04
CA GLN A 130 -10.43 -21.45 15.38
C GLN A 130 -10.05 -22.91 15.07
N ARG A 131 -8.87 -23.39 15.52
CA ARG A 131 -8.31 -24.71 15.22
C ARG A 131 -8.19 -25.02 13.71
N ALA A 132 -8.13 -23.97 12.89
CA ALA A 132 -7.91 -24.07 11.46
C ALA A 132 -6.41 -24.12 11.14
N ASN A 133 -6.08 -24.51 9.90
CA ASN A 133 -4.70 -24.51 9.44
C ASN A 133 -4.18 -23.06 9.29
N ARG A 134 -3.21 -22.68 10.12
CA ARG A 134 -2.57 -21.36 10.12
C ARG A 134 -2.06 -20.91 8.74
N TRP A 135 -1.67 -21.86 7.88
CA TRP A 135 -1.16 -21.56 6.54
C TRP A 135 -2.19 -20.95 5.59
N PHE A 136 -3.50 -21.04 5.90
CA PHE A 136 -4.52 -20.32 5.14
C PHE A 136 -4.37 -18.79 5.22
N ALA A 137 -3.62 -18.26 6.20
CA ALA A 137 -3.26 -16.84 6.19
C ALA A 137 -2.46 -16.42 4.94
N LEU A 138 -1.79 -17.35 4.26
CA LEU A 138 -1.12 -17.07 2.98
C LEU A 138 -2.10 -16.72 1.85
N VAL A 139 -3.36 -17.17 1.92
CA VAL A 139 -4.38 -16.78 0.93
C VAL A 139 -4.57 -15.27 0.96
N TYR A 140 -4.60 -14.67 2.15
CA TYR A 140 -4.60 -13.21 2.33
C TYR A 140 -3.23 -12.60 1.98
N GLY A 141 -2.16 -13.12 2.59
CA GLY A 141 -0.83 -12.52 2.50
C GLY A 141 -0.25 -12.51 1.08
N LEU A 142 -0.60 -13.50 0.26
CA LEU A 142 -0.14 -13.65 -1.13
C LEU A 142 -1.27 -13.45 -2.14
N PHE A 143 -2.41 -12.88 -1.72
CA PHE A 143 -3.47 -12.51 -2.65
C PHE A 143 -2.94 -11.51 -3.66
N ALA A 144 -2.95 -11.86 -4.95
CA ALA A 144 -2.32 -11.06 -6.01
C ALA A 144 -2.81 -9.61 -6.02
N GLY A 145 -4.11 -9.37 -5.78
CA GLY A 145 -4.67 -8.02 -5.69
C GLY A 145 -4.06 -7.18 -4.57
N LEU A 146 -3.84 -7.76 -3.38
CA LEU A 146 -3.24 -7.04 -2.25
C LEU A 146 -1.72 -6.85 -2.42
N VAL A 147 -1.03 -7.85 -2.98
CA VAL A 147 0.39 -7.74 -3.33
C VAL A 147 0.62 -6.60 -4.34
N MET A 148 -0.22 -6.52 -5.37
CA MET A 148 -0.19 -5.42 -6.34
C MET A 148 -0.56 -4.09 -5.69
N ALA A 149 -1.57 -4.05 -4.82
CA ALA A 149 -1.99 -2.85 -4.12
C ALA A 149 -0.87 -2.27 -3.23
N VAL A 150 -0.09 -3.13 -2.56
CA VAL A 150 1.13 -2.70 -1.85
C VAL A 150 2.07 -2.04 -2.85
N ARG A 151 2.45 -2.70 -3.95
CA ARG A 151 3.38 -2.15 -4.96
C ARG A 151 2.90 -0.86 -5.60
N LEU A 152 1.59 -0.69 -5.75
CA LEU A 152 0.96 0.45 -6.40
C LEU A 152 0.62 1.59 -5.44
N ASN A 153 1.00 1.50 -4.16
CA ASN A 153 0.71 2.52 -3.15
C ASN A 153 -0.79 2.87 -3.02
N THR A 154 -1.66 1.90 -3.27
CA THR A 154 -3.09 2.10 -3.16
C THR A 154 -3.55 1.86 -1.71
N PRO A 155 -4.71 2.38 -1.28
CA PRO A 155 -5.12 2.36 0.14
C PRO A 155 -5.68 1.01 0.63
N GLU A 156 -5.87 0.02 -0.24
CA GLU A 156 -6.47 -1.28 0.06
C GLU A 156 -5.70 -2.11 1.10
N PRO A 157 -4.35 -2.21 1.09
CA PRO A 157 -3.64 -2.98 2.10
C PRO A 157 -3.84 -2.39 3.51
N LEU A 158 -3.83 -1.06 3.61
CA LEU A 158 -4.13 -0.36 4.86
C LEU A 158 -5.58 -0.61 5.30
N SER A 159 -6.57 -0.46 4.40
CA SER A 159 -7.98 -0.62 4.77
C SER A 159 -8.32 -2.04 5.21
N VAL A 160 -7.90 -3.05 4.44
CA VAL A 160 -8.17 -4.45 4.78
C VAL A 160 -7.35 -4.88 6.00
N GLY A 161 -6.11 -4.40 6.14
CA GLY A 161 -5.31 -4.68 7.33
C GLY A 161 -5.93 -4.12 8.62
N LEU A 162 -6.54 -2.93 8.58
CA LEU A 162 -7.30 -2.39 9.72
C LEU A 162 -8.53 -3.24 10.06
N VAL A 163 -9.23 -3.80 9.07
CA VAL A 163 -10.32 -4.76 9.29
C VAL A 163 -9.80 -6.00 10.01
N VAL A 164 -8.66 -6.55 9.58
CA VAL A 164 -8.03 -7.70 10.26
C VAL A 164 -7.62 -7.36 11.68
N VAL A 165 -7.07 -6.17 11.93
CA VAL A 165 -6.75 -5.68 13.28
C VAL A 165 -8.02 -5.62 14.14
N ALA A 166 -9.14 -5.12 13.60
CA ALA A 166 -10.41 -5.10 14.32
C ALA A 166 -10.89 -6.52 14.68
N LEU A 167 -10.83 -7.47 13.73
CA LEU A 167 -11.17 -8.87 13.97
C LEU A 167 -10.27 -9.53 15.03
N TRP A 168 -8.99 -9.18 15.05
CA TRP A 168 -8.05 -9.67 16.04
C TRP A 168 -8.40 -9.27 17.47
N PHE A 169 -8.92 -8.05 17.65
CA PHE A 169 -9.36 -7.55 18.97
C PHE A 169 -10.79 -7.98 19.33
N TRP A 170 -11.61 -8.38 18.34
CA TRP A 170 -12.97 -8.89 18.58
C TRP A 170 -12.98 -10.35 19.07
N ARG A 171 -12.02 -11.16 18.62
CA ARG A 171 -12.00 -12.62 18.83
C ARG A 171 -11.97 -13.07 20.29
#